data_AF-A0A1M5AKU9-F1
#
_entry.id   AF-A0A1M5AKU9-F1
#
_cell.length_a   1.000
_cell.length_b   1.000
_cell.length_c   1.000
_cell.angle_alpha   90.00
_cell.angle_beta   90.00
_cell.angle_gamma   90.00
#
_symmetry.space_group_name_H-M   'P 1'
#
loop_
_entity.id
_entity.type
_entity.pdbx_description
1 polymer ?
#
loop_
_entity_poly.entity_id
_entity_poly.type
_entity_poly.pdbx_seq_one_letter_code
_entity_poly.pdbx_strand_id
1 'polypeptide(L)'
;MCTPNNEIKFCSCIEGDIYKIKNIYIWTLSRYTGTKESKRLGKIMIPTEDFENGISVENIISQLNTESIFDFEYTPQERDTLDIIFNAKNRTEYKYFTIIFRDQIWQEGRNPIFTSISKEIAAGEIKITYKEENIFLKHCENLKSKYGIEIPESIKVRCSNLKNDSQDPVYLAIKDFKEYKIFYTSEFMKYIAKKYFRIYPDTENSDRLQLMVDEAQNSFSLTEKKFVSKEANLSFINQCFNDLNKDLDECLSIAIPVQNDQYLIVEGRLSGRTVFKSKKDNRYFKNISQKLKYEGFELS
;
A
#
# COMPACT_ATOMS: atom_id res chain seq x y z
N MET A 1 7.74 22.49 12.18
CA MET A 1 6.38 21.89 12.24
C MET A 1 5.64 22.38 11.01
N CYS A 2 5.28 21.47 10.10
CA CYS A 2 4.49 21.80 8.92
C CYS A 2 3.01 21.79 9.30
N THR A 3 2.27 22.83 8.95
CA THR A 3 0.81 22.84 9.09
C THR A 3 0.23 21.85 8.08
N PRO A 4 -0.58 20.87 8.47
CA PRO A 4 -1.21 19.94 7.53
C PRO A 4 -2.02 20.71 6.50
N ASN A 5 -1.80 20.46 5.20
CA ASN A 5 -2.63 21.05 4.12
C ASN A 5 -3.91 20.23 3.87
N ASN A 6 -4.25 19.37 4.83
CA ASN A 6 -5.29 18.38 4.73
C ASN A 6 -6.28 18.57 5.89
N GLU A 7 -7.56 18.44 5.60
CA GLU A 7 -8.61 18.27 6.60
C GLU A 7 -8.97 16.79 6.69
N ILE A 8 -9.16 16.31 7.92
CA ILE A 8 -9.64 14.96 8.17
C ILE A 8 -11.15 15.04 8.39
N LYS A 9 -11.91 14.22 7.67
CA LYS A 9 -13.35 14.07 7.86
C LYS A 9 -13.71 12.63 8.10
N PHE A 10 -14.55 12.40 9.11
CA PHE A 10 -15.09 11.09 9.43
C PHE A 10 -16.44 10.96 8.74
N CYS A 11 -16.48 10.24 7.61
CA CYS A 11 -17.71 9.96 6.87
C CYS A 11 -18.32 8.65 7.35
N SER A 12 -19.54 8.72 7.89
CA SER A 12 -20.37 7.57 8.25
C SER A 12 -21.05 6.94 7.03
N CYS A 13 -21.05 7.66 5.91
CA CYS A 13 -21.64 7.33 4.62
C CYS A 13 -20.82 6.32 3.80
N ILE A 14 -20.99 5.02 4.01
CA ILE A 14 -20.36 3.99 3.17
C ILE A 14 -21.37 3.01 2.60
N GLU A 15 -21.30 2.81 1.28
CA GLU A 15 -22.07 1.78 0.59
C GLU A 15 -21.39 0.42 0.77
N GLY A 16 -22.13 -0.53 1.36
CA GLY A 16 -21.66 -1.90 1.57
C GLY A 16 -20.98 -2.13 2.91
N ASP A 17 -20.25 -3.25 3.01
CA ASP A 17 -19.57 -3.66 4.24
C ASP A 17 -18.15 -3.07 4.29
N ILE A 18 -17.97 -2.02 5.10
CA ILE A 18 -16.70 -1.29 5.25
C ILE A 18 -15.52 -2.21 5.59
N TYR A 19 -15.77 -3.28 6.36
CA TYR A 19 -14.71 -4.20 6.77
C TYR A 19 -14.21 -5.07 5.61
N LYS A 20 -14.94 -5.14 4.49
CA LYS A 20 -14.51 -5.79 3.25
C LYS A 20 -13.69 -4.87 2.35
N ILE A 21 -13.79 -3.55 2.50
CA ILE A 21 -13.02 -2.58 1.72
C ILE A 21 -11.60 -2.52 2.28
N LYS A 22 -10.61 -2.81 1.44
CA LYS A 22 -9.20 -2.91 1.87
C LYS A 22 -8.41 -1.66 1.51
N ASN A 23 -7.34 -1.43 2.27
CA ASN A 23 -6.43 -0.29 2.15
C ASN A 23 -7.09 1.07 2.41
N ILE A 24 -8.09 1.08 3.30
CA ILE A 24 -8.75 2.30 3.80
C ILE A 24 -8.51 2.46 5.30
N TYR A 25 -8.73 3.66 5.79
CA TYR A 25 -8.73 3.97 7.22
C TYR A 25 -10.16 3.96 7.74
N ILE A 26 -10.43 3.08 8.69
CA ILE A 26 -11.74 2.91 9.30
C ILE A 26 -11.69 3.54 10.69
N TRP A 27 -12.74 4.26 11.05
CA TRP A 27 -12.99 4.71 12.40
C TRP A 27 -14.25 4.04 12.96
N THR A 28 -14.27 3.81 14.27
CA THR A 28 -15.42 3.29 15.00
C THR A 28 -15.57 4.06 16.30
N LEU A 29 -16.72 4.69 16.48
CA LEU A 29 -17.06 5.45 17.68
C LEU A 29 -17.98 4.60 18.56
N SER A 30 -17.61 4.43 19.83
CA SER A 30 -18.34 3.59 20.77
C SER A 30 -18.66 4.30 22.07
N ARG A 31 -19.89 4.13 22.55
CA ARG A 31 -20.33 4.55 23.88
C ARG A 31 -19.94 3.52 24.92
N TYR A 32 -19.31 3.96 26.00
CA TYR A 32 -19.18 3.12 27.18
C TYR A 32 -20.54 2.96 27.89
N THR A 33 -20.90 1.72 28.23
CA THR A 33 -22.22 1.39 28.84
C THR A 33 -22.12 0.61 30.15
N GLY A 34 -20.92 0.16 30.54
CA GLY A 34 -20.73 -0.57 31.80
C GLY A 34 -19.50 -1.46 31.80
N THR A 35 -19.35 -2.24 32.87
CA THR A 35 -18.30 -3.26 32.98
C THR A 35 -18.90 -4.66 33.09
N LYS A 36 -18.10 -5.66 32.73
CA LYS A 36 -18.36 -7.09 32.93
C LYS A 36 -17.11 -7.77 33.45
N GLU A 37 -17.31 -8.87 34.16
CA GLU A 37 -16.23 -9.80 34.43
C GLU A 37 -15.79 -10.50 33.14
N SER A 38 -14.49 -10.78 33.04
CA SER A 38 -13.94 -11.52 31.92
C SER A 38 -12.79 -12.39 32.37
N LYS A 39 -12.84 -13.65 31.94
CA LYS A 39 -11.75 -14.64 32.08
C LYS A 39 -10.96 -14.80 30.78
N ARG A 40 -11.20 -13.94 29.78
CA ARG A 40 -10.56 -14.03 28.46
C ARG A 40 -9.12 -13.54 28.56
N LEU A 41 -8.20 -14.37 28.08
CA LEU A 41 -6.83 -13.99 27.79
C LEU A 41 -6.73 -13.72 26.29
N GLY A 42 -6.05 -12.65 25.91
CA GLY A 42 -5.80 -12.28 24.53
C GLY A 42 -4.33 -11.92 24.29
N LYS A 43 -3.95 -11.80 23.02
CA LYS A 43 -2.61 -11.35 22.65
C LYS A 43 -2.58 -9.82 22.60
N ILE A 44 -1.62 -9.22 23.29
CA ILE A 44 -1.37 -7.78 23.19
C ILE A 44 -0.85 -7.50 21.77
N MET A 45 -1.52 -6.62 21.06
CA MET A 45 -0.97 -5.96 19.88
C MET A 45 -0.50 -4.57 20.30
N ILE A 46 0.61 -4.13 19.74
CA ILE A 46 1.16 -2.81 20.04
C ILE A 46 0.43 -1.81 19.13
N PRO A 47 -0.24 -0.79 19.69
CA PRO A 47 -0.84 0.28 18.87
C PRO A 47 0.26 1.09 18.17
N THR A 48 -0.11 1.79 17.10
CA THR A 48 0.80 2.67 16.36
C THR A 48 0.40 4.11 16.58
N GLU A 49 1.33 4.99 16.96
CA GLU A 49 1.05 6.41 17.22
C GLU A 49 0.79 7.22 15.94
N ASP A 50 1.38 6.79 14.83
CA ASP A 50 1.27 7.46 13.53
C ASP A 50 1.06 6.42 12.42
N PHE A 51 -0.07 6.52 11.71
CA PHE A 51 -0.29 5.72 10.51
C PHE A 51 0.43 6.27 9.29
N GLU A 52 1.18 7.35 9.47
CA GLU A 52 1.63 8.30 8.47
C GLU A 52 0.42 9.06 7.89
N ASN A 53 0.63 9.85 6.84
CA ASN A 53 -0.46 10.41 6.04
C ASN A 53 -1.34 11.42 6.80
N GLY A 54 -0.77 12.05 7.84
CA GLY A 54 -1.51 12.97 8.71
C GLY A 54 -2.52 12.27 9.62
N ILE A 55 -2.64 10.94 9.59
CA ILE A 55 -3.49 10.18 10.51
C ILE A 55 -2.62 9.70 11.67
N SER A 56 -2.34 10.63 12.58
CA SER A 56 -1.65 10.36 13.84
C SER A 56 -2.57 10.62 15.02
N VAL A 57 -2.23 9.99 16.16
CA VAL A 57 -2.92 10.22 17.45
C VAL A 57 -2.96 11.72 17.76
N GLU A 58 -1.82 12.41 17.64
CA GLU A 58 -1.69 13.84 17.92
C GLU A 58 -2.59 14.69 17.00
N ASN A 59 -2.55 14.47 15.69
CA ASN A 59 -3.31 15.30 14.75
C ASN A 59 -4.82 15.13 14.92
N ILE A 60 -5.29 13.89 15.15
CA ILE A 60 -6.71 13.62 15.34
C ILE A 60 -7.21 14.18 16.67
N ILE A 61 -6.44 14.04 17.76
CA ILE A 61 -6.77 14.66 19.05
C ILE A 61 -6.87 16.18 18.90
N SER A 62 -5.89 16.80 18.23
CA SER A 62 -5.88 18.25 18.00
C SER A 62 -7.14 18.71 17.25
N GLN A 63 -7.57 17.98 16.22
CA GLN A 63 -8.76 18.33 15.45
C GLN A 63 -10.04 18.11 16.26
N LEU A 64 -10.21 16.95 16.89
CA LEU A 64 -11.38 16.60 17.70
C LEU A 64 -11.65 17.56 18.87
N ASN A 65 -10.60 18.14 19.44
CA ASN A 65 -10.71 19.11 20.54
C ASN A 65 -10.91 20.56 20.07
N THR A 66 -10.79 20.82 18.76
CA THR A 66 -10.96 22.17 18.18
C THR A 66 -12.30 22.31 17.47
N GLU A 67 -12.69 21.31 16.67
CA GLU A 67 -13.92 21.33 15.88
C GLU A 67 -14.50 19.91 15.70
N SER A 68 -15.76 19.83 15.28
CA SER A 68 -16.36 18.54 14.94
C SER A 68 -15.88 18.09 13.56
N ILE A 69 -15.18 16.95 13.51
CA ILE A 69 -14.76 16.28 12.28
C ILE A 69 -15.72 15.18 11.80
N PHE A 70 -16.79 14.92 12.57
CA PHE A 70 -17.85 13.97 12.23
C PHE A 70 -18.84 14.59 11.23
N ASP A 71 -19.35 13.77 10.30
CA ASP A 71 -20.39 14.16 9.36
C ASP A 71 -21.83 14.11 9.93
N PHE A 72 -21.96 13.94 11.25
CA PHE A 72 -23.22 13.89 11.98
C PHE A 72 -23.11 14.63 13.32
N GLU A 73 -24.25 15.01 13.89
CA GLU A 73 -24.29 15.64 15.20
C GLU A 73 -23.93 14.64 16.31
N TYR A 74 -22.93 14.99 17.11
CA TYR A 74 -22.46 14.15 18.20
C TYR A 74 -21.89 14.98 19.34
N THR A 75 -22.33 14.66 20.56
CA THR A 75 -21.77 15.20 21.80
C THR A 75 -21.00 14.10 22.53
N PRO A 76 -19.68 14.25 22.75
CA PRO A 76 -18.90 13.28 23.49
C PRO A 76 -19.39 13.05 24.93
N GLN A 77 -19.34 11.81 25.38
CA GLN A 77 -19.57 11.44 26.78
C GLN A 77 -18.33 10.81 27.39
N GLU A 78 -18.23 10.92 28.72
CA GLU A 78 -17.13 10.37 29.50
C GLU A 78 -16.92 8.89 29.18
N ARG A 79 -15.68 8.54 28.81
CA ARG A 79 -15.24 7.21 28.36
C ARG A 79 -15.77 6.74 27.00
N ASP A 80 -16.36 7.60 26.19
CA ASP A 80 -16.54 7.27 24.77
C ASP A 80 -15.17 7.03 24.13
N THR A 81 -15.08 6.02 23.27
CA THR A 81 -13.83 5.63 22.61
C THR A 81 -13.97 5.71 21.11
N LEU A 82 -12.91 6.17 20.48
CA LEU A 82 -12.74 6.21 19.04
C LEU A 82 -11.59 5.28 18.66
N ASP A 83 -11.92 4.17 18.02
CA ASP A 83 -10.96 3.22 17.48
C ASP A 83 -10.69 3.55 16.02
N ILE A 84 -9.41 3.64 15.65
CA ILE A 84 -8.99 3.92 14.28
C ILE A 84 -8.07 2.80 13.82
N ILE A 85 -8.38 2.22 12.66
CA ILE A 85 -7.69 1.06 12.10
C ILE A 85 -7.35 1.30 10.64
N PHE A 86 -6.19 0.81 10.21
CA PHE A 86 -5.90 0.63 8.79
C PHE A 86 -6.37 -0.76 8.35
N ASN A 87 -7.41 -0.84 7.51
CA ASN A 87 -7.97 -2.11 7.05
C ASN A 87 -7.10 -2.75 5.97
N ALA A 88 -5.95 -3.26 6.39
CA ALA A 88 -4.99 -3.90 5.51
C ALA A 88 -5.54 -5.21 4.90
N LYS A 89 -5.03 -5.55 3.71
CA LYS A 89 -5.22 -6.88 3.11
C LYS A 89 -4.55 -7.99 3.94
N ASN A 90 -3.40 -7.67 4.54
CA ASN A 90 -2.57 -8.60 5.30
C ASN A 90 -2.40 -8.18 6.77
N ARG A 91 -2.32 -9.16 7.67
CA ARG A 91 -2.20 -8.91 9.13
C ARG A 91 -0.92 -8.16 9.52
N THR A 92 0.16 -8.34 8.76
CA THR A 92 1.46 -7.68 9.01
C THR A 92 1.43 -6.18 8.78
N GLU A 93 0.42 -5.67 8.08
CA GLU A 93 0.25 -4.23 7.81
C GLU A 93 -0.87 -3.62 8.66
N TYR A 94 -1.51 -4.43 9.51
CA TYR A 94 -2.56 -3.95 10.40
C TYR A 94 -1.97 -2.96 11.40
N LYS A 95 -2.42 -1.70 11.32
CA LYS A 95 -2.11 -0.64 12.28
C LYS A 95 -3.41 -0.23 12.97
N TYR A 96 -3.33 0.10 14.26
CA TYR A 96 -4.46 0.65 15.00
C TYR A 96 -4.01 1.62 16.10
N PHE A 97 -4.86 2.56 16.48
CA PHE A 97 -4.80 3.26 17.76
C PHE A 97 -6.20 3.56 18.27
N THR A 98 -6.30 3.92 19.54
CA THR A 98 -7.55 4.25 20.21
C THR A 98 -7.39 5.58 20.93
N ILE A 99 -8.41 6.42 20.85
CA ILE A 99 -8.53 7.69 21.57
C ILE A 99 -9.74 7.56 22.50
N ILE A 100 -9.67 8.20 23.66
CA ILE A 100 -10.75 8.20 24.66
C ILE A 100 -11.14 9.64 25.04
N PHE A 101 -12.43 9.88 25.19
CA PHE A 101 -12.92 11.12 25.77
C PHE A 101 -12.93 11.00 27.30
N ARG A 102 -12.12 11.81 27.97
CA ARG A 102 -12.06 11.88 29.43
C ARG A 102 -11.73 13.29 29.88
N ASP A 103 -12.31 13.71 30.99
CA ASP A 103 -12.07 15.04 31.56
C ASP A 103 -12.42 16.17 30.57
N GLN A 104 -13.52 15.96 29.82
CA GLN A 104 -14.05 16.88 28.80
C GLN A 104 -13.17 17.09 27.56
N ILE A 105 -12.13 16.28 27.38
CA ILE A 105 -11.26 16.33 26.19
C ILE A 105 -11.06 14.94 25.59
N TRP A 106 -10.82 14.89 24.28
CA TRP A 106 -10.25 13.73 23.63
C TRP A 106 -8.76 13.64 23.95
N GLN A 107 -8.30 12.46 24.34
CA GLN A 107 -6.89 12.21 24.65
C GLN A 107 -6.53 10.76 24.34
N GLU A 108 -5.23 10.46 24.25
CA GLU A 108 -4.76 9.11 24.02
C GLU A 108 -5.21 8.18 25.15
N GLY A 109 -5.73 7.01 24.79
CA GLY A 109 -6.10 6.01 25.78
C GLY A 109 -7.25 5.14 25.31
N ARG A 110 -7.63 4.20 26.18
CA ARG A 110 -8.72 3.27 25.89
C ARG A 110 -9.40 2.78 27.15
N ASN A 111 -10.62 2.31 26.98
CA ASN A 111 -11.27 1.49 27.99
C ASN A 111 -10.62 0.09 28.08
N PRO A 112 -10.61 -0.53 29.27
CA PRO A 112 -10.17 -1.91 29.43
C PRO A 112 -10.94 -2.87 28.52
N ILE A 113 -10.26 -3.48 27.54
CA ILE A 113 -10.88 -4.23 26.42
C ILE A 113 -11.79 -5.36 26.90
N PHE A 114 -11.29 -6.15 27.85
CA PHE A 114 -11.97 -7.39 28.25
C PHE A 114 -13.08 -7.16 29.26
N THR A 115 -13.01 -6.07 30.02
CA THR A 115 -13.95 -5.80 31.11
C THR A 115 -14.91 -4.67 30.80
N SER A 116 -14.72 -3.91 29.73
CA SER A 116 -15.67 -2.85 29.34
C SER A 116 -16.75 -3.38 28.41
N ILE A 117 -17.96 -2.81 28.55
CA ILE A 117 -19.08 -3.00 27.65
C ILE A 117 -19.27 -1.69 26.88
N SER A 118 -19.22 -1.78 25.56
CA SER A 118 -19.38 -0.64 24.66
C SER A 118 -20.51 -0.91 23.67
N LYS A 119 -21.22 0.14 23.27
CA LYS A 119 -22.19 0.12 22.18
C LYS A 119 -21.67 1.00 21.06
N GLU A 120 -21.56 0.46 19.85
CA GLU A 120 -21.22 1.25 18.67
C GLU A 120 -22.26 2.36 18.45
N ILE A 121 -21.79 3.58 18.25
CA ILE A 121 -22.59 4.74 17.91
C ILE A 121 -22.63 4.89 16.39
N ALA A 122 -21.45 4.89 15.78
CA ALA A 122 -21.26 4.99 14.34
C ALA A 122 -19.88 4.45 13.96
N ALA A 123 -19.72 4.11 12.69
CA ALA A 123 -18.46 3.72 12.09
C ALA A 123 -18.41 4.26 10.66
N GLY A 124 -17.21 4.36 10.11
CA GLY A 124 -17.04 4.93 8.79
C GLY A 124 -15.60 5.00 8.33
N GLU A 125 -15.38 5.73 7.25
CA GLU A 125 -14.09 5.89 6.59
C GLU A 125 -13.54 7.26 6.95
N ILE A 126 -12.24 7.31 7.20
CA ILE A 126 -11.52 8.57 7.31
C ILE A 126 -11.21 9.05 5.90
N LYS A 127 -11.81 10.18 5.52
CA LYS A 127 -11.50 10.88 4.26
C LYS A 127 -10.54 12.02 4.53
N ILE A 128 -9.57 12.15 3.65
CA ILE A 128 -8.56 13.21 3.69
C ILE A 128 -8.86 14.16 2.54
N THR A 129 -9.22 15.40 2.85
CA THR A 129 -9.49 16.45 1.85
C THR A 129 -8.37 17.47 1.85
N TYR A 130 -7.91 17.87 0.68
CA TYR A 130 -6.80 18.81 0.50
C TYR A 130 -7.36 20.23 0.35
N LYS A 131 -6.86 21.20 1.14
CA LYS A 131 -7.41 22.57 1.17
C LYS A 131 -7.14 23.37 -0.10
N GLU A 132 -6.03 23.07 -0.78
CA GLU A 132 -5.58 23.76 -2.00
C GLU A 132 -5.31 22.76 -3.13
N GLU A 133 -5.27 23.25 -4.38
CA GLU A 133 -4.87 22.44 -5.53
C GLU A 133 -3.44 21.93 -5.31
N ASN A 134 -3.33 20.63 -5.03
CA ASN A 134 -2.05 20.03 -4.74
C ASN A 134 -1.35 19.61 -6.04
N ILE A 135 -0.30 20.34 -6.42
CA ILE A 135 0.46 20.11 -7.65
C ILE A 135 1.00 18.67 -7.72
N PHE A 136 1.41 18.09 -6.58
CA PHE A 136 1.89 16.72 -6.51
C PHE A 136 0.78 15.70 -6.82
N LEU A 137 -0.42 15.90 -6.28
CA LEU A 137 -1.56 15.02 -6.59
C LEU A 137 -1.95 15.10 -8.07
N LYS A 138 -1.95 16.31 -8.63
CA LYS A 138 -2.18 16.51 -10.07
C LYS A 138 -1.14 15.80 -10.92
N HIS A 139 0.13 15.80 -10.48
CA HIS A 139 1.19 15.04 -11.12
C HIS A 139 0.94 13.53 -11.03
N CYS A 140 0.49 13.00 -9.87
CA CYS A 140 0.14 11.58 -9.72
C CYS A 140 -0.98 11.16 -10.68
N GLU A 141 -2.01 11.99 -10.88
CA GLU A 141 -3.07 11.71 -11.86
C GLU A 141 -2.56 11.78 -13.32
N ASN A 142 -1.56 12.63 -13.60
CA ASN A 142 -0.86 12.62 -14.88
C ASN A 142 -0.10 11.30 -15.09
N LEU A 143 0.61 10.82 -14.07
CA LEU A 143 1.32 9.54 -14.14
C LEU A 143 0.37 8.36 -14.43
N LYS A 144 -0.80 8.34 -13.79
CA LYS A 144 -1.83 7.34 -14.04
C LYS A 144 -2.37 7.40 -15.46
N SER A 145 -2.75 8.59 -15.93
CA SER A 145 -3.34 8.75 -17.26
C SER A 145 -2.34 8.51 -18.41
N LYS A 146 -1.09 8.95 -18.26
CA LYS A 146 -0.07 8.87 -19.32
C LYS A 146 0.69 7.55 -19.32
N TYR A 147 0.98 6.99 -18.15
CA TYR A 147 1.83 5.81 -18.01
C TYR A 147 1.10 4.61 -17.40
N GLY A 148 -0.15 4.76 -16.94
CA GLY A 148 -0.87 3.69 -16.22
C GLY A 148 -0.40 3.49 -14.78
N ILE A 149 0.49 4.34 -14.27
CA ILE A 149 1.09 4.18 -12.94
C ILE A 149 0.20 4.80 -11.87
N GLU A 150 -0.37 3.97 -11.01
CA GLU A 150 -1.17 4.42 -9.88
C GLU A 150 -0.32 4.54 -8.61
N ILE A 151 -0.07 5.77 -8.17
CA ILE A 151 0.64 6.01 -6.90
C ILE A 151 -0.26 5.59 -5.74
N PRO A 152 0.22 4.79 -4.78
CA PRO A 152 -0.57 4.37 -3.62
C PRO A 152 -1.06 5.56 -2.79
N GLU A 153 -2.29 5.48 -2.27
CA GLU A 153 -2.93 6.59 -1.54
C GLU A 153 -2.12 7.02 -0.31
N SER A 154 -1.50 6.07 0.40
CA SER A 154 -0.59 6.39 1.50
C SER A 154 0.53 7.32 1.06
N ILE A 155 1.16 7.05 -0.08
CA ILE A 155 2.23 7.91 -0.60
C ILE A 155 1.69 9.26 -1.08
N LYS A 156 0.53 9.28 -1.74
CA LYS A 156 -0.13 10.52 -2.16
C LYS A 156 -0.32 11.47 -0.97
N VAL A 157 -0.90 10.96 0.11
CA VAL A 157 -1.20 11.76 1.30
C VAL A 157 0.06 12.22 2.04
N ARG A 158 1.07 11.35 2.20
CA ARG A 158 2.35 11.75 2.81
C ARG A 158 3.00 12.87 1.99
N CYS A 159 3.10 12.68 0.68
CA CYS A 159 3.82 13.57 -0.21
C CYS A 159 3.10 14.90 -0.45
N SER A 160 1.76 14.91 -0.46
CA SER A 160 0.96 16.13 -0.62
C SER A 160 1.14 17.11 0.54
N ASN A 161 1.53 16.63 1.73
CA ASN A 161 1.80 17.45 2.91
C ASN A 161 3.21 18.04 2.95
N LEU A 162 4.09 17.62 2.03
CA LEU A 162 5.45 18.12 1.96
C LEU A 162 5.49 19.46 1.22
N LYS A 163 6.44 20.30 1.60
CA LYS A 163 6.71 21.54 0.85
C LYS A 163 7.22 21.20 -0.55
N ASN A 164 6.95 22.09 -1.51
CA ASN A 164 7.36 21.89 -2.90
C ASN A 164 8.88 21.71 -3.09
N ASP A 165 9.69 22.24 -2.18
CA ASP A 165 11.15 22.18 -2.11
C ASP A 165 11.68 21.04 -1.21
N SER A 166 10.80 20.14 -0.76
CA SER A 166 11.16 18.99 0.08
C SER A 166 12.24 18.12 -0.57
N GLN A 167 13.18 17.67 0.26
CA GLN A 167 14.25 16.74 -0.12
C GLN A 167 13.88 15.29 0.20
N ASP A 168 12.61 15.01 0.52
CA ASP A 168 12.14 13.65 0.75
C ASP A 168 12.40 12.78 -0.50
N PRO A 169 13.11 11.64 -0.36
CA PRO A 169 13.50 10.84 -1.52
C PRO A 169 12.32 10.30 -2.33
N VAL A 170 11.23 9.92 -1.66
CA VAL A 170 10.04 9.37 -2.34
C VAL A 170 9.30 10.47 -3.08
N TYR A 171 9.16 11.63 -2.43
CA TYR A 171 8.59 12.81 -3.06
C TYR A 171 9.36 13.20 -4.33
N LEU A 172 10.68 13.29 -4.26
CA LEU A 172 11.53 13.63 -5.40
C LEU A 172 11.46 12.58 -6.51
N ALA A 173 11.49 11.29 -6.16
CA ALA A 173 11.39 10.20 -7.13
C ALA A 173 10.09 10.24 -7.95
N ILE A 174 8.98 10.62 -7.31
CA ILE A 174 7.68 10.76 -7.99
C ILE A 174 7.58 12.11 -8.70
N LYS A 175 7.99 13.21 -8.06
CA LYS A 175 7.91 14.56 -8.64
C LYS A 175 8.75 14.71 -9.89
N ASP A 176 9.97 14.18 -9.85
CA ASP A 176 10.93 14.21 -10.95
C ASP A 176 10.92 12.89 -11.73
N PHE A 177 9.76 12.23 -11.79
CA PHE A 177 9.60 10.92 -12.42
C PHE A 177 10.23 10.88 -13.82
N LYS A 178 11.26 10.05 -13.97
CA LYS A 178 11.96 9.84 -15.25
C LYS A 178 11.57 8.52 -15.89
N GLU A 179 11.58 7.46 -15.08
CA GLU A 179 11.37 6.09 -15.52
C GLU A 179 10.80 5.24 -14.38
N TYR A 180 10.23 4.11 -14.75
CA TYR A 180 9.88 3.02 -13.85
C TYR A 180 10.64 1.77 -14.28
N LYS A 181 10.77 0.83 -13.35
CA LYS A 181 11.29 -0.50 -13.62
C LYS A 181 10.23 -1.54 -13.35
N ILE A 182 10.29 -2.62 -14.10
CA ILE A 182 9.48 -3.81 -13.86
C ILE A 182 10.40 -4.88 -13.34
N PHE A 183 9.89 -5.66 -12.40
CA PHE A 183 10.51 -6.86 -11.88
C PHE A 183 9.53 -8.01 -12.05
N TYR A 184 10.03 -9.19 -12.43
CA TYR A 184 9.17 -10.36 -12.52
C TYR A 184 8.94 -10.95 -11.13
N THR A 185 7.70 -11.36 -10.86
CA THR A 185 7.44 -12.12 -9.65
C THR A 185 8.08 -13.51 -9.74
N SER A 186 8.31 -14.11 -8.59
CA SER A 186 8.82 -15.48 -8.52
C SER A 186 7.88 -16.49 -9.18
N GLU A 187 6.55 -16.29 -9.09
CA GLU A 187 5.58 -17.21 -9.69
C GLU A 187 5.54 -17.09 -11.21
N PHE A 188 5.68 -15.88 -11.75
CA PHE A 188 5.74 -15.69 -13.20
C PHE A 188 6.99 -16.32 -13.81
N MET A 189 8.15 -16.08 -13.19
CA MET A 189 9.41 -16.66 -13.66
C MET A 189 9.40 -18.19 -13.60
N LYS A 190 8.80 -18.76 -12.55
CA LYS A 190 8.59 -20.19 -12.41
C LYS A 190 7.66 -20.74 -13.50
N TYR A 191 6.60 -20.01 -13.84
CA TYR A 191 5.68 -20.39 -14.92
C TYR A 191 6.38 -20.37 -16.28
N ILE A 192 7.09 -19.29 -16.61
CA ILE A 192 7.91 -19.14 -17.82
C ILE A 192 8.90 -20.31 -17.95
N ALA A 193 9.68 -20.56 -16.90
CA ALA A 193 10.68 -21.63 -16.89
C ALA A 193 10.04 -23.00 -17.13
N LYS A 194 8.99 -23.35 -16.38
CA LYS A 194 8.28 -24.63 -16.54
C LYS A 194 7.72 -24.82 -17.94
N LYS A 195 7.09 -23.78 -18.50
CA LYS A 195 6.49 -23.85 -19.83
C LYS A 195 7.57 -24.01 -20.90
N TYR A 196 8.66 -23.25 -20.82
CA TYR A 196 9.75 -23.33 -21.79
C TYR A 196 10.47 -24.69 -21.74
N PHE A 197 10.84 -25.16 -20.54
CA PHE A 197 11.54 -26.43 -20.36
C PHE A 197 10.71 -27.63 -20.80
N ARG A 198 9.38 -27.54 -20.73
CA ARG A 198 8.49 -28.57 -21.27
C ARG A 198 8.48 -28.61 -22.80
N ILE A 199 8.60 -27.46 -23.46
CA ILE A 199 8.61 -27.37 -24.93
C ILE A 199 9.99 -27.78 -25.47
N TYR A 200 11.05 -27.48 -24.73
CA TYR A 200 12.45 -27.72 -25.11
C TYR A 200 13.20 -28.51 -24.03
N PRO A 201 12.92 -29.81 -23.82
CA PRO A 201 13.49 -30.58 -22.70
C PRO A 201 14.99 -30.87 -22.83
N ASP A 202 15.51 -31.01 -24.05
CA ASP A 202 16.86 -31.52 -24.32
C ASP A 202 17.88 -30.43 -24.72
N THR A 203 17.57 -29.15 -24.50
CA THR A 203 18.54 -28.07 -24.82
C THR A 203 19.56 -27.90 -23.70
N GLU A 204 20.85 -28.03 -24.03
CA GLU A 204 21.97 -27.96 -23.07
C GLU A 204 22.19 -26.58 -22.44
N ASN A 205 21.56 -25.51 -22.94
CA ASN A 205 21.55 -24.22 -22.27
C ASN A 205 20.30 -23.39 -22.61
N SER A 206 19.66 -22.83 -21.58
CA SER A 206 18.51 -21.93 -21.70
C SER A 206 18.89 -20.47 -21.95
N ASP A 207 20.06 -20.21 -22.54
CA ASP A 207 20.54 -18.86 -22.90
C ASP A 207 19.52 -18.08 -23.73
N ARG A 208 18.85 -18.75 -24.67
CA ARG A 208 17.81 -18.12 -25.49
C ARG A 208 16.63 -17.64 -24.65
N LEU A 209 16.22 -18.41 -23.65
CA LEU A 209 15.17 -17.99 -22.72
C LEU A 209 15.65 -16.85 -21.85
N GLN A 210 16.90 -16.90 -21.37
CA GLN A 210 17.48 -15.83 -20.57
C GLN A 210 17.50 -14.50 -21.34
N LEU A 211 17.99 -14.51 -22.59
CA LEU A 211 17.99 -13.33 -23.47
C LEU A 211 16.58 -12.77 -23.67
N MET A 212 15.60 -13.63 -23.97
CA MET A 212 14.21 -13.20 -24.15
C MET A 212 13.62 -12.56 -22.89
N VAL A 213 13.93 -13.09 -21.70
CA VAL A 213 13.47 -12.54 -20.41
C VAL A 213 14.16 -11.21 -20.13
N ASP A 214 15.47 -11.13 -20.36
CA ASP A 214 16.26 -9.92 -20.12
C ASP A 214 15.83 -8.77 -21.05
N GLU A 215 15.60 -9.07 -22.33
CA GLU A 215 15.05 -8.12 -23.32
C GLU A 215 13.62 -7.69 -22.95
N ALA A 216 12.81 -8.60 -22.42
CA ALA A 216 11.44 -8.31 -22.04
C ALA A 216 11.34 -7.40 -20.80
N GLN A 217 12.33 -7.42 -19.90
CA GLN A 217 12.26 -6.79 -18.57
C GLN A 217 11.86 -5.31 -18.60
N ASN A 218 12.31 -4.55 -19.61
CA ASN A 218 12.07 -3.11 -19.73
C ASN A 218 11.11 -2.75 -20.89
N SER A 219 10.38 -3.73 -21.41
CA SER A 219 9.60 -3.59 -22.65
C SER A 219 8.09 -3.64 -22.43
N PHE A 220 7.62 -3.81 -21.19
CA PHE A 220 6.19 -3.92 -20.91
C PHE A 220 5.52 -2.55 -20.99
N SER A 221 4.46 -2.47 -21.78
CA SER A 221 3.56 -1.32 -21.83
C SER A 221 2.44 -1.51 -20.83
N LEU A 222 2.38 -0.64 -19.83
CA LEU A 222 1.30 -0.62 -18.83
C LEU A 222 -0.07 -0.29 -19.43
N THR A 223 -0.09 0.61 -20.41
CA THR A 223 -1.32 1.02 -21.09
C THR A 223 -1.86 -0.09 -21.97
N GLU A 224 -1.00 -0.81 -22.68
CA GLU A 224 -1.39 -1.93 -23.55
C GLU A 224 -1.44 -3.28 -22.82
N LYS A 225 -0.94 -3.35 -21.59
CA LYS A 225 -0.80 -4.56 -20.75
C LYS A 225 -0.14 -5.72 -21.51
N LYS A 226 1.02 -5.47 -22.12
CA LYS A 226 1.81 -6.47 -22.85
C LYS A 226 3.27 -6.02 -23.03
N PHE A 227 4.15 -6.98 -23.31
CA PHE A 227 5.54 -6.74 -23.69
C PHE A 227 5.63 -6.29 -25.16
N VAL A 228 6.33 -5.19 -25.42
CA VAL A 228 6.45 -4.54 -26.73
C VAL A 228 7.93 -4.23 -27.00
N SER A 229 8.50 -4.86 -28.02
CA SER A 229 9.86 -4.55 -28.48
C SER A 229 9.89 -4.41 -30.00
N LYS A 230 10.73 -3.49 -30.49
CA LYS A 230 11.03 -3.36 -31.93
C LYS A 230 12.15 -4.31 -32.38
N GLU A 231 12.93 -4.81 -31.42
CA GLU A 231 14.19 -5.54 -31.67
C GLU A 231 14.03 -7.04 -31.39
N ALA A 232 13.11 -7.40 -30.50
CA ALA A 232 12.94 -8.76 -30.00
C ALA A 232 11.53 -9.32 -30.24
N ASN A 233 11.44 -10.61 -30.57
CA ASN A 233 10.16 -11.32 -30.62
C ASN A 233 9.76 -11.78 -29.21
N LEU A 234 8.85 -11.03 -28.60
CA LEU A 234 8.36 -11.28 -27.23
C LEU A 234 7.06 -12.09 -27.19
N SER A 235 6.68 -12.75 -28.29
CA SER A 235 5.42 -13.52 -28.38
C SER A 235 5.29 -14.60 -27.31
N PHE A 236 6.37 -15.31 -27.01
CA PHE A 236 6.38 -16.35 -25.98
C PHE A 236 6.12 -15.79 -24.58
N ILE A 237 6.78 -14.68 -24.22
CA ILE A 237 6.59 -14.02 -22.91
C ILE A 237 5.18 -13.45 -22.80
N ASN A 238 4.67 -12.82 -23.87
CA ASN A 238 3.29 -12.35 -23.94
C ASN A 238 2.27 -13.47 -23.81
N GLN A 239 2.54 -14.63 -24.42
CA GLN A 239 1.68 -15.81 -24.24
C GLN A 239 1.69 -16.27 -22.78
N CYS A 240 2.86 -16.32 -22.13
CA CYS A 240 2.94 -16.69 -20.72
C CYS A 240 2.16 -15.72 -19.83
N PHE A 241 2.25 -14.41 -20.12
CA PHE A 241 1.49 -13.39 -19.40
C PHE A 241 -0.02 -13.53 -19.59
N ASN A 242 -0.47 -13.84 -20.81
CA ASN A 242 -1.88 -14.07 -21.10
C ASN A 242 -2.44 -15.32 -20.42
N ASP A 243 -1.66 -16.40 -20.32
CA ASP A 243 -2.10 -17.64 -19.66
C ASP A 243 -2.40 -17.44 -18.16
N LEU A 244 -1.74 -16.47 -17.52
CA LEU A 244 -2.00 -16.06 -16.13
C LEU A 244 -3.07 -14.97 -16.05
N ASN A 245 -3.99 -14.94 -17.02
CA ASN A 245 -5.11 -14.00 -17.09
C ASN A 245 -4.70 -12.51 -17.04
N LYS A 246 -3.45 -12.18 -17.42
CA LYS A 246 -2.90 -10.82 -17.34
C LYS A 246 -2.96 -10.23 -15.93
N ASP A 247 -2.93 -11.07 -14.90
CA ASP A 247 -2.87 -10.60 -13.52
C ASP A 247 -1.48 -9.99 -13.27
N LEU A 248 -1.43 -8.65 -13.20
CA LEU A 248 -0.20 -7.89 -12.96
C LEU A 248 0.40 -8.24 -11.61
N ASP A 249 -0.41 -8.47 -10.57
CA ASP A 249 0.09 -8.82 -9.23
C ASP A 249 0.77 -10.19 -9.21
N GLU A 250 0.30 -11.12 -10.06
CA GLU A 250 0.91 -12.45 -10.20
C GLU A 250 2.12 -12.44 -11.12
N CYS A 251 2.21 -11.47 -12.04
CA CYS A 251 3.21 -11.47 -13.09
C CYS A 251 4.41 -10.55 -12.80
N LEU A 252 4.12 -9.33 -12.35
CA LEU A 252 5.04 -8.19 -12.35
C LEU A 252 4.99 -7.43 -11.03
N SER A 253 6.05 -6.69 -10.78
CA SER A 253 6.10 -5.66 -9.74
C SER A 253 6.66 -4.40 -10.38
N ILE A 254 5.91 -3.32 -10.28
CA ILE A 254 6.29 -2.04 -10.88
C ILE A 254 6.86 -1.17 -9.80
N ALA A 255 8.01 -0.58 -10.10
CA ALA A 255 8.75 0.16 -9.12
C ALA A 255 9.32 1.47 -9.67
N ILE A 256 9.29 2.50 -8.84
CA ILE A 256 9.95 3.78 -9.09
C ILE A 256 11.29 3.78 -8.35
N PRO A 257 12.43 3.99 -9.05
CA PRO A 257 13.72 4.13 -8.39
C PRO A 257 13.71 5.35 -7.45
N VAL A 258 14.16 5.16 -6.20
CA VAL A 258 14.24 6.22 -5.19
C VAL A 258 15.70 6.67 -5.06
N GLN A 259 16.55 5.95 -4.31
CA GLN A 259 18.00 6.22 -4.13
C GLN A 259 18.73 4.92 -3.71
N ASN A 260 20.03 4.75 -3.99
CA ASN A 260 20.85 3.66 -3.41
C ASN A 260 20.23 2.23 -3.47
N ASP A 261 19.81 1.76 -4.65
CA ASP A 261 19.14 0.47 -4.87
C ASP A 261 17.79 0.30 -4.14
N GLN A 262 17.21 1.41 -3.69
CA GLN A 262 15.90 1.49 -3.07
C GLN A 262 14.83 1.81 -4.13
N TYR A 263 13.71 1.08 -4.05
CA TYR A 263 12.64 1.13 -5.03
C TYR A 263 11.29 1.28 -4.33
N LEU A 264 10.45 2.20 -4.80
CA LEU A 264 9.06 2.30 -4.36
C LEU A 264 8.20 1.37 -5.21
N ILE A 265 7.55 0.39 -4.60
CA ILE A 265 6.59 -0.47 -5.30
C ILE A 265 5.28 0.29 -5.47
N VAL A 266 4.84 0.42 -6.73
CA VAL A 266 3.62 1.16 -7.12
C VAL A 266 2.54 0.24 -7.69
N GLU A 267 2.89 -0.99 -8.10
CA GLU A 267 1.93 -2.06 -8.35
C GLU A 267 2.37 -3.35 -7.65
N GLY A 268 1.41 -4.13 -7.16
CA GLY A 268 1.66 -5.25 -6.27
C GLY A 268 1.25 -4.93 -4.84
N ARG A 269 0.80 -5.97 -4.14
CA ARG A 269 0.11 -5.96 -2.83
C ARG A 269 0.92 -5.46 -1.62
N LEU A 270 1.82 -4.50 -1.80
CA LEU A 270 2.61 -3.87 -0.74
C LEU A 270 2.32 -2.37 -0.76
N SER A 271 1.58 -1.93 0.25
CA SER A 271 1.13 -0.56 0.52
C SER A 271 2.22 0.51 0.29
N GLY A 272 2.47 0.98 -0.95
CA GLY A 272 3.47 2.02 -1.25
C GLY A 272 4.79 1.86 -0.51
N ARG A 273 5.27 0.63 -0.36
CA ARG A 273 6.45 0.37 0.47
C ARG A 273 7.70 0.54 -0.35
N THR A 274 8.72 1.05 0.31
CA THR A 274 10.04 1.08 -0.26
C THR A 274 10.77 -0.22 0.05
N VAL A 275 11.32 -0.87 -0.97
CA VAL A 275 12.05 -2.14 -0.88
C VAL A 275 13.46 -1.96 -1.41
N PHE A 276 14.35 -2.89 -1.06
CA PHE A 276 15.71 -2.90 -1.60
C PHE A 276 15.85 -4.03 -2.62
N LYS A 277 16.56 -3.73 -3.71
CA LYS A 277 17.03 -4.78 -4.61
C LYS A 277 18.04 -5.64 -3.85
N SER A 278 17.83 -6.96 -3.81
CA SER A 278 18.79 -7.87 -3.17
C SER A 278 20.14 -7.77 -3.87
N LYS A 279 21.20 -7.45 -3.12
CA LYS A 279 22.57 -7.36 -3.63
C LYS A 279 23.23 -8.73 -3.82
N LYS A 280 22.63 -9.82 -3.33
CA LYS A 280 23.35 -11.10 -3.17
C LYS A 280 22.67 -12.39 -3.65
N ASP A 281 21.46 -12.39 -4.18
CA ASP A 281 20.89 -13.63 -4.73
C ASP A 281 20.35 -13.45 -6.14
N ASN A 282 21.17 -13.84 -7.12
CA ASN A 282 20.65 -14.29 -8.40
C ASN A 282 19.82 -15.54 -8.11
N ARG A 283 18.50 -15.42 -7.98
CA ARG A 283 17.65 -16.59 -7.81
C ARG A 283 17.58 -17.31 -9.15
N TYR A 284 17.57 -18.64 -9.10
CA TYR A 284 17.57 -19.47 -10.29
C TYR A 284 16.49 -20.54 -10.24
N PHE A 285 15.79 -20.73 -11.35
CA PHE A 285 15.06 -21.95 -11.63
C PHE A 285 15.99 -22.88 -12.39
N LYS A 286 16.13 -24.13 -11.94
CA LYS A 286 16.96 -25.14 -12.59
C LYS A 286 16.19 -26.42 -12.88
N ASN A 287 16.51 -27.03 -14.00
CA ASN A 287 16.25 -28.44 -14.29
C ASN A 287 17.60 -29.11 -14.67
N ILE A 288 17.61 -30.42 -14.94
CA ILE A 288 18.80 -31.25 -15.20
C ILE A 288 19.85 -30.55 -16.09
N SER A 289 19.44 -29.95 -17.22
CA SER A 289 20.32 -29.28 -18.18
C SER A 289 20.09 -27.76 -18.33
N GLN A 290 19.11 -27.18 -17.63
CA GLN A 290 18.63 -25.82 -17.92
C GLN A 290 18.58 -24.93 -16.68
N LYS A 291 18.78 -23.62 -16.86
CA LYS A 291 18.87 -22.63 -15.79
C LYS A 291 18.36 -21.25 -16.23
N LEU A 292 17.37 -20.72 -15.51
CA LEU A 292 16.86 -19.36 -15.70
C LEU A 292 17.15 -18.51 -14.47
N LYS A 293 17.81 -17.36 -14.65
CA LYS A 293 18.08 -16.37 -13.62
C LYS A 293 16.96 -15.34 -13.53
N TYR A 294 16.64 -14.89 -12.32
CA TYR A 294 15.79 -13.73 -12.11
C TYR A 294 16.22 -12.89 -10.90
N GLU A 295 15.80 -11.64 -10.89
CA GLU A 295 16.01 -10.70 -9.79
C GLU A 295 14.80 -10.69 -8.85
N GLY A 296 15.06 -10.53 -7.56
CA GLY A 296 14.01 -10.41 -6.54
C GLY A 296 14.29 -9.28 -5.55
N PHE A 297 13.26 -8.92 -4.81
CA PHE A 297 13.35 -7.92 -3.74
C PHE A 297 13.51 -8.57 -2.37
N GLU A 298 14.14 -7.82 -1.47
CA GLU A 298 14.09 -8.07 -0.03
C GLU A 298 13.23 -6.99 0.63
N LEU A 299 12.34 -7.43 1.52
CA LEU A 299 11.58 -6.52 2.36
C LEU A 299 12.53 -5.92 3.40
N SER A 300 12.53 -4.59 3.53
CA SER A 300 13.16 -3.87 4.63
C SER A 300 12.41 -4.07 5.93
#